data_AF-A0A1G9JSF3-F1
#
_entry.id   AF-A0A1G9JSF3-F1
#
_cell.length_a   1.000
_cell.length_b   1.000
_cell.length_c   1.000
_cell.angle_alpha   90.00
_cell.angle_beta   90.00
_cell.angle_gamma   90.00
#
_symmetry.space_group_name_H-M   'P 1'
#
loop_
_entity.id
_entity.type
_entity.pdbx_description
1 polymer ?
#
loop_
_entity_poly.entity_id
_entity_poly.type
_entity_poly.pdbx_seq_one_letter_code
_entity_poly.pdbx_strand_id
1 'polypeptide(L)' 'MNSSIKDKTQGTFHEVKGKVKEVAGKLSKNKELEAKGKAEIAAGKTQKKVGEVKDAFDE' A
#
# COMPACT_ATOMS: atom_id res chain seq x y z
N MET A 1 -23.89 -2.52 5.92
CA MET A 1 -23.26 -2.98 4.66
C MET A 1 -22.58 -1.79 3.99
N ASN A 2 -21.33 -1.95 3.48
CA ASN A 2 -20.41 -0.94 2.87
C ASN A 2 -19.19 -0.48 3.71
N SER A 3 -18.55 -1.36 4.51
CA SER A 3 -17.17 -1.08 4.99
C SER A 3 -16.11 -1.74 4.08
N SER A 4 -16.39 -2.97 3.60
CA SER A 4 -15.43 -3.79 2.85
C SER A 4 -14.98 -3.21 1.50
N ILE A 5 -15.73 -2.27 0.91
CA ILE A 5 -15.32 -1.57 -0.32
C ILE A 5 -14.36 -0.44 0.01
N LYS A 6 -14.59 0.33 1.08
CA LYS A 6 -13.74 1.46 1.47
C LYS A 6 -12.35 0.98 1.88
N ASP A 7 -12.26 -0.10 2.63
CA ASP A 7 -10.99 -0.67 3.09
C ASP A 7 -10.17 -1.28 1.94
N LYS A 8 -10.81 -2.04 1.05
CA LYS A 8 -10.19 -2.52 -0.20
C LYS A 8 -9.74 -1.38 -1.10
N THR A 9 -10.48 -0.29 -1.15
CA THR A 9 -10.12 0.89 -1.94
C THR A 9 -8.91 1.60 -1.34
N GLN A 10 -8.85 1.75 -0.01
CA GLN A 10 -7.71 2.38 0.66
C GLN A 10 -6.42 1.57 0.50
N GLY A 11 -6.48 0.24 0.64
CA GLY A 11 -5.33 -0.63 0.42
C GLY A 11 -4.85 -0.62 -1.04
N THR A 12 -5.79 -0.67 -1.99
CA THR A 12 -5.48 -0.57 -3.43
C THR A 12 -4.90 0.79 -3.79
N PHE A 13 -5.43 1.88 -3.22
CA PHE A 13 -4.94 3.23 -3.46
C PHE A 13 -3.49 3.42 -3.01
N HIS A 14 -3.13 2.85 -1.86
CA HIS A 14 -1.77 2.89 -1.34
C HIS A 14 -0.79 2.08 -2.21
N GLU A 15 -1.21 0.88 -2.65
CA GLU A 15 -0.44 0.06 -3.59
C GLU A 15 -0.20 0.78 -4.92
N VAL A 16 -1.25 1.38 -5.50
CA VAL A 16 -1.15 2.12 -6.76
C VAL A 16 -0.26 3.34 -6.61
N LYS A 17 -0.42 4.13 -5.54
CA LYS A 17 0.40 5.33 -5.27
C LYS A 17 1.88 4.97 -5.08
N GLY A 18 2.17 3.91 -4.35
CA GLY A 18 3.52 3.39 -4.18
C GLY A 18 4.14 2.93 -5.50
N LYS A 19 3.38 2.19 -6.32
CA LYS A 19 3.82 1.75 -7.65
C LYS A 19 4.11 2.93 -8.58
N VAL A 20 3.24 3.95 -8.58
CA VAL A 20 3.43 5.17 -9.37
C VAL A 20 4.70 5.90 -8.94
N LYS A 21 4.96 6.05 -7.64
CA LYS A 21 6.21 6.63 -7.13
C LYS A 21 7.44 5.81 -7.50
N GLU A 22 7.34 4.48 -7.48
CA GLU A 22 8.44 3.60 -7.87
C GLU A 22 8.77 3.73 -9.36
N VAL A 23 7.74 3.72 -10.21
CA VAL A 23 7.86 3.90 -11.66
C VAL A 23 8.39 5.30 -12.00
N ALA A 24 7.84 6.35 -11.39
CA ALA A 24 8.31 7.72 -11.56
C ALA A 24 9.76 7.90 -11.07
N GLY A 25 10.13 7.27 -9.95
CA GLY A 25 11.49 7.26 -9.43
C GLY A 25 12.47 6.58 -10.39
N LYS A 26 12.10 5.43 -10.97
CA LYS A 26 12.90 4.78 -12.02
C LYS A 26 13.05 5.65 -13.26
N LEU A 27 11.95 6.23 -13.75
CA LEU A 27 11.93 7.09 -14.94
C LEU A 27 12.79 8.34 -14.76
N SER A 28 12.70 9.01 -13.62
CA SER A 28 13.51 10.19 -13.30
C SER A 28 14.92 9.86 -12.77
N LYS A 29 15.34 8.58 -12.75
CA LYS A 29 16.58 8.11 -12.09
C LYS A 29 16.75 8.63 -10.65
N ASN A 30 15.64 8.85 -9.96
CA ASN A 30 15.62 9.44 -8.63
C ASN A 30 15.48 8.33 -7.58
N LYS A 31 16.63 7.94 -7.03
CA LYS A 31 16.79 6.81 -6.09
C LYS A 31 15.99 6.99 -4.80
N GLU A 32 15.79 8.24 -4.37
CA GLU A 32 15.00 8.56 -3.18
C GLU A 32 13.51 8.31 -3.40
N LEU A 33 12.99 8.65 -4.58
CA LEU A 33 11.60 8.45 -4.96
C LEU A 33 11.26 6.96 -5.13
N GLU A 34 12.19 6.19 -5.73
CA GLU A 34 12.06 4.73 -5.83
C GLU A 34 12.05 4.07 -4.44
N ALA A 35 12.96 4.50 -3.55
CA ALA A 35 13.04 3.98 -2.19
C ALA A 35 11.78 4.31 -1.36
N LYS A 36 11.27 5.55 -1.46
CA LYS A 36 10.00 5.96 -0.86
C LYS A 36 8.82 5.13 -1.38
N GLY A 37 8.75 4.90 -2.70
CA GLY A 37 7.71 4.06 -3.31
C GLY A 37 7.73 2.63 -2.78
N LYS A 38 8.91 1.99 -2.74
CA LYS A 38 9.08 0.63 -2.21
C LYS A 38 8.73 0.52 -0.72
N ALA A 39 9.16 1.48 0.10
CA ALA A 39 8.84 1.52 1.52
C ALA A 39 7.33 1.66 1.76
N GLU A 40 6.66 2.52 0.98
CA GLU A 40 5.22 2.78 1.06
C GLU A 40 4.39 1.53 0.67
N ILE A 41 4.82 0.78 -0.36
CA ILE A 41 4.20 -0.52 -0.71
C ILE A 41 4.40 -1.56 0.40
N ALA A 42 5.63 -1.65 0.95
CA ALA A 42 5.94 -2.62 1.99
C ALA A 42 5.13 -2.37 3.27
N ALA A 43 5.06 -1.10 3.71
CA ALA A 43 4.25 -0.69 4.85
C ALA A 43 2.76 -0.98 4.61
N GLY A 44 2.23 -0.66 3.43
CA GLY A 44 0.84 -0.93 3.06
C GLY A 44 0.52 -2.43 3.10
N LYS A 45 1.39 -3.30 2.57
CA LYS A 45 1.22 -4.76 2.62
C LYS A 45 1.25 -5.30 4.05
N THR A 46 2.18 -4.81 4.88
CA THR A 46 2.26 -5.20 6.29
C THR A 46 1.00 -4.81 7.05
N GLN A 47 0.51 -3.58 6.85
CA GLN A 47 -0.71 -3.11 7.49
C GLN A 47 -1.94 -3.91 7.04
N LYS A 48 -2.02 -4.27 5.75
CA LYS A 48 -3.09 -5.13 5.20
C LYS A 48 -3.12 -6.51 5.88
N LYS A 49 -1.95 -7.16 5.98
CA LYS A 49 -1.82 -8.46 6.67
C LYS A 49 -2.16 -8.37 8.15
N VAL A 50 -1.66 -7.35 8.84
CA VAL A 50 -2.02 -7.13 10.25
C VAL A 50 -3.52 -6.87 10.41
N GLY A 51 -4.13 -6.09 9.51
CA GLY A 51 -5.57 -5.84 9.49
C GLY A 51 -6.37 -7.12 9.30
N GLU A 52 -6.04 -7.93 8.29
CA GLU A 52 -6.71 -9.22 8.04
C GLU A 52 -6.60 -10.20 9.22
N VAL A 53 -5.44 -10.27 9.87
CA VAL A 53 -5.25 -11.12 11.06
C VAL A 53 -6.07 -10.58 12.24
N LYS A 54 -6.14 -9.26 12.41
CA LYS A 54 -6.88 -8.65 13.51
C LYS A 54 -8.39 -8.78 13.32
N ASP A 55 -8.90 -8.58 12.11
CA ASP A 55 -10.30 -8.87 11.74
C ASP A 55 -10.66 -10.34 12.01
N ALA A 56 -9.77 -11.28 11.69
CA ALA A 56 -10.01 -12.71 11.89
C ALA A 56 -9.98 -13.18 13.37
N PHE A 57 -9.43 -12.36 14.27
CA PHE A 57 -9.35 -12.64 15.71
C PHE A 57 -10.37 -11.84 16.53
N ASP A 58 -11.03 -10.83 15.93
CA ASP A 58 -12.07 -10.00 16.56
C ASP A 58 -13.49 -10.58 16.34
N GLU A 59 -13.62 -11.70 15.63
CA GLU A 59 -14.86 -12.50 15.45
C GLU A 59 -15.01 -13.64 16.46
#